data_AF-A0AAV4GRY6-F1
#
_entry.id   AF-A0AAV4GRY6-F1
#
_cell.length_a   1.000
_cell.length_b   1.000
_cell.length_c   1.000
_cell.angle_alpha   90.00
_cell.angle_beta   90.00
_cell.angle_gamma   90.00
#
_symmetry.space_group_name_H-M   'P 1'
#
loop_
_entity.id
_entity.type
_entity.pdbx_description
1 polymer ?
#
loop_
_entity_poly.entity_id
_entity_poly.type
_entity_poly.pdbx_seq_one_letter_code
_entity_poly.pdbx_strand_id
1 'polypeptide(L)'
;MIMNNRWCLKSTPTQGLPTISSIAQPHIRRDAAQKIFKRIEDMVHNIPLYKEAPTTRRLSSRNPFYNAKIENLNTREERRKEWKNNIPTGGRIITNPSQPFPDFTTLRRKHWVIANRLGTWHAKTAYTMHKWKLKGSQKCQ
;
A
#
# COMPACT_ATOMS: atom_id res chain seq x y z
N MET A 1 7.90 35.78 -12.69
CA MET A 1 8.96 35.16 -11.87
C MET A 1 8.30 34.23 -10.86
N ILE A 2 8.22 32.93 -11.17
CA ILE A 2 7.49 31.96 -10.34
C ILE A 2 8.41 31.54 -9.20
N MET A 3 8.02 31.83 -7.96
CA MET A 3 8.72 31.35 -6.77
C MET A 3 8.56 29.83 -6.69
N ASN A 4 9.60 29.11 -7.14
CA ASN A 4 9.71 27.67 -6.92
C ASN A 4 9.76 27.42 -5.41
N ASN A 5 8.77 26.70 -4.88
CA ASN A 5 8.73 26.22 -3.50
C ASN A 5 9.93 25.29 -3.22
N ARG A 6 11.09 25.87 -2.88
CA ARG A 6 12.38 25.17 -2.68
C ARG A 6 12.45 24.34 -1.39
N TRP A 7 11.40 24.31 -0.57
CA TRP A 7 11.41 23.69 0.76
C TRP A 7 10.30 22.66 1.00
N CYS A 8 9.52 22.29 -0.02
CA CYS A 8 8.48 21.28 0.16
C CYS A 8 9.12 19.89 0.31
N LEU A 9 9.10 19.37 1.54
CA LEU A 9 9.31 17.96 1.85
C LEU A 9 8.47 17.11 0.88
N LYS A 10 9.11 16.45 -0.09
CA LYS A 10 8.40 15.52 -0.95
C LYS A 10 7.91 14.35 -0.09
N SER A 11 6.58 14.20 0.01
CA SER A 11 5.93 13.07 0.67
C SER A 11 6.21 11.78 -0.08
N THR A 12 6.25 10.65 0.62
CA THR A 12 6.41 9.34 -0.02
C THR A 12 5.26 9.11 -1.01
N PRO A 13 5.55 8.71 -2.26
CA PRO A 13 4.50 8.48 -3.24
C PRO A 13 3.56 7.37 -2.74
N THR A 14 2.25 7.60 -2.86
CA THR A 14 1.21 6.69 -2.36
C THR A 14 1.34 5.29 -2.96
N GLN A 15 1.79 5.21 -4.22
CA GLN A 15 2.04 3.95 -4.92
C GLN A 15 3.12 3.09 -4.27
N GLY A 16 4.10 3.70 -3.60
CA GLY A 16 5.19 3.00 -2.91
C GLY A 16 4.89 2.66 -1.45
N LEU A 17 3.76 3.09 -0.89
CA LEU A 17 3.40 2.78 0.50
C LEU A 17 3.20 1.28 0.75
N PRO A 18 2.41 0.54 -0.06
CA PRO A 18 2.16 -0.89 0.17
C PRO A 18 3.44 -1.72 0.17
N THR A 19 4.42 -1.27 -0.60
CA THR A 19 5.76 -1.83 -0.71
C THR A 19 6.53 -1.77 0.61
N ILE A 20 6.68 -0.58 1.18
CA ILE A 20 7.51 -0.36 2.38
C ILE A 20 6.79 -0.77 3.67
N SER A 21 5.46 -0.75 3.67
CA SER A 21 4.67 -1.18 4.82
C SER A 21 4.41 -2.69 4.83
N SER A 22 4.85 -3.40 3.78
CA SER A 22 4.57 -4.82 3.57
C SER A 22 3.08 -5.17 3.60
N ILE A 23 2.22 -4.25 3.17
CA ILE A 23 0.74 -4.41 3.15
C ILE A 23 0.28 -4.61 1.69
N ALA A 24 -0.81 -5.34 1.48
CA ALA A 24 -1.42 -5.48 0.15
C ALA A 24 -2.11 -4.18 -0.33
N GLN A 25 -2.30 -4.03 -1.63
CA GLN A 25 -3.03 -2.88 -2.19
C GLN A 25 -4.47 -2.80 -1.64
N PRO A 26 -5.10 -1.61 -1.59
CA PRO A 26 -6.43 -1.43 -1.01
C PRO A 26 -7.51 -2.35 -1.58
N HIS A 27 -7.50 -2.61 -2.89
CA HIS A 27 -8.49 -3.49 -3.52
C HIS A 27 -8.32 -4.96 -3.07
N ILE A 28 -7.09 -5.49 -3.07
CA ILE A 28 -6.79 -6.85 -2.58
C ILE A 28 -7.20 -7.01 -1.11
N ARG A 29 -6.95 -5.99 -0.28
CA ARG A 29 -7.35 -6.01 1.14
C ARG A 29 -8.86 -6.00 1.30
N ARG A 30 -9.55 -5.20 0.48
CA ARG A 30 -11.00 -5.14 0.44
C ARG A 30 -11.55 -6.52 0.10
N ASP A 31 -11.05 -7.15 -0.94
CA ASP A 31 -11.49 -8.47 -1.39
C ASP A 31 -11.23 -9.55 -0.33
N ALA A 32 -10.09 -9.48 0.36
CA ALA A 32 -9.76 -10.39 1.45
C ALA A 32 -10.73 -10.23 2.63
N ALA A 33 -11.14 -9.00 2.95
CA ALA A 33 -12.15 -8.74 3.97
C ALA A 33 -13.52 -9.33 3.56
N GLN A 34 -13.91 -9.22 2.29
CA GLN A 34 -15.17 -9.78 1.79
C GLN A 34 -15.23 -11.29 1.95
N LYS A 35 -14.12 -11.99 1.70
CA LYS A 35 -14.00 -13.42 1.96
C LYS A 35 -14.24 -13.78 3.44
N ILE A 36 -13.73 -12.95 4.36
CA ILE A 36 -13.97 -13.12 5.80
C ILE A 36 -15.45 -12.92 6.13
N PHE A 37 -16.08 -11.87 5.59
CA PHE A 37 -17.51 -11.62 5.78
C PHE A 37 -18.35 -12.79 5.27
N LYS A 38 -18.05 -13.32 4.08
CA LYS A 38 -18.74 -14.50 3.55
C LYS A 38 -18.59 -15.70 4.49
N ARG A 39 -17.36 -15.99 4.96
CA ARG A 39 -17.13 -17.07 5.92
C ARG A 39 -17.94 -16.88 7.20
N ILE A 40 -18.07 -15.66 7.70
CA ILE A 40 -18.90 -15.35 8.87
C ILE A 40 -20.39 -15.59 8.57
N GLU A 41 -20.90 -15.18 7.42
CA GLU A 41 -22.29 -15.46 6.99
C GLU A 41 -22.57 -16.97 6.89
N ASP A 42 -21.65 -17.72 6.28
CA ASP A 42 -21.75 -19.17 6.11
C ASP A 42 -21.70 -19.89 7.46
N MET A 43 -20.82 -19.46 8.37
CA MET A 43 -20.71 -20.05 9.71
C MET A 43 -21.86 -19.67 10.63
N VAL A 44 -22.48 -18.52 10.39
CA VAL A 44 -23.42 -17.94 11.34
C VAL A 44 -24.75 -17.57 10.68
N HIS A 45 -25.46 -18.60 10.25
CA HIS A 45 -26.83 -18.50 9.73
C HIS A 45 -27.85 -17.88 10.72
N ASN A 46 -27.50 -17.67 12.00
CA ASN A 46 -28.44 -17.26 13.05
C ASN A 46 -28.01 -16.06 13.92
N ILE A 47 -27.11 -15.17 13.48
CA ILE A 47 -26.87 -13.92 14.25
C ILE A 47 -28.03 -12.94 14.04
N PRO A 48 -28.72 -12.49 15.11
CA PRO A 48 -29.78 -11.48 15.01
C PRO A 48 -29.34 -10.16 14.35
N LEU A 49 -28.06 -9.78 14.54
CA LEU A 49 -27.45 -8.59 13.96
C LEU A 49 -27.56 -8.50 12.42
N TYR A 50 -27.66 -9.64 11.73
CA TYR A 50 -27.84 -9.67 10.27
C TYR A 50 -29.31 -9.48 9.85
N LYS A 51 -30.27 -9.78 10.74
CA LYS A 51 -31.71 -9.57 10.48
C LYS A 51 -32.10 -8.09 10.56
N GLU A 52 -31.33 -7.30 11.32
CA GLU A 52 -31.53 -5.84 11.48
C GLU A 52 -30.60 -5.00 10.60
N ALA A 53 -29.81 -5.63 9.73
CA ALA A 53 -28.93 -4.89 8.84
C ALA A 53 -29.78 -3.99 7.90
N PRO A 54 -29.46 -2.70 7.76
CA PRO A 54 -30.21 -1.81 6.89
C PRO A 54 -30.16 -2.30 5.45
N THR A 55 -31.33 -2.62 4.89
CA THR A 55 -31.51 -3.10 3.51
C THR A 55 -31.18 -2.02 2.47
N THR A 56 -31.25 -0.76 2.86
CA THR A 56 -30.99 0.39 1.98
C THR A 56 -29.60 0.97 2.23
N ARG A 57 -28.88 1.24 1.13
CA ARG A 57 -27.63 1.97 1.21
C ARG A 57 -27.94 3.41 1.64
N ARG A 58 -27.40 3.84 2.79
CA ARG A 58 -27.50 5.24 3.24
C ARG A 58 -26.99 6.25 2.20
N LEU A 59 -25.99 5.85 1.40
CA LEU A 59 -25.40 6.66 0.32
C LEU A 59 -25.17 5.77 -0.91
N SER A 60 -25.62 6.20 -2.08
CA SER A 60 -25.47 5.46 -3.35
C SER A 60 -24.01 5.20 -3.72
N SER A 61 -23.12 6.14 -3.39
CA SER A 61 -21.68 6.06 -3.63
C SER A 61 -20.96 5.04 -2.74
N ARG A 62 -21.54 4.63 -1.60
CA ARG A 62 -20.90 3.68 -0.71
C ARG A 62 -21.17 2.25 -1.20
N ASN A 63 -20.08 1.53 -1.47
CA ASN A 63 -20.11 0.09 -1.66
C ASN A 63 -19.67 -0.58 -0.34
N PRO A 64 -20.58 -1.12 0.49
CA PRO A 64 -20.20 -1.84 1.70
C PRO A 64 -19.51 -3.16 1.37
N PHE A 65 -18.71 -3.67 2.32
CA PHE A 65 -17.90 -4.88 2.09
C PHE A 65 -18.77 -6.12 1.86
N TYR A 66 -19.89 -6.27 2.57
CA TYR A 66 -20.79 -7.42 2.47
C TYR A 66 -21.53 -7.57 1.13
N ASN A 67 -21.47 -6.58 0.22
CA ASN A 67 -22.21 -6.65 -1.05
C ASN A 67 -21.57 -7.51 -2.14
N ALA A 68 -20.25 -7.71 -2.13
CA ALA A 68 -19.58 -8.52 -3.14
C ALA A 68 -19.07 -9.81 -2.51
N LYS A 69 -19.35 -10.94 -3.15
CA LYS A 69 -18.96 -12.26 -2.69
C LYS A 69 -17.77 -12.73 -3.51
N ILE A 70 -16.59 -12.64 -2.92
CA ILE A 70 -15.37 -13.18 -3.51
C ILE A 70 -15.04 -14.47 -2.79
N GLU A 71 -15.01 -15.57 -3.54
CA GLU A 71 -14.90 -16.91 -2.95
C GLU A 71 -13.45 -17.40 -2.93
N ASN A 72 -12.64 -17.02 -3.92
CA ASN A 72 -11.33 -17.63 -4.17
C ASN A 72 -10.18 -16.63 -4.27
N LEU A 73 -10.06 -15.74 -3.28
CA LEU A 73 -8.90 -14.85 -3.18
C LEU A 73 -7.72 -15.54 -2.47
N ASN A 74 -6.56 -15.56 -3.12
CA ASN A 74 -5.28 -15.77 -2.46
C ASN A 74 -4.52 -14.43 -2.41
N THR A 75 -4.66 -13.72 -1.28
CA THR A 75 -4.10 -12.37 -1.05
C THR A 75 -2.60 -12.28 -1.38
N ARG A 76 -1.83 -13.36 -1.13
CA ARG A 76 -0.39 -13.37 -1.36
C ARG A 76 -0.05 -13.46 -2.85
N GLU A 77 -0.76 -14.31 -3.58
CA GLU A 77 -0.57 -14.47 -5.03
C GLU A 77 -1.00 -13.24 -5.79
N GLU A 78 -2.14 -12.67 -5.43
CA GLU A 78 -2.62 -11.44 -6.05
C GLU A 78 -1.70 -10.26 -5.78
N ARG A 79 -1.23 -10.12 -4.55
CA ARG A 79 -0.24 -9.09 -4.22
C ARG A 79 1.02 -9.24 -5.08
N ARG A 80 1.47 -10.47 -5.30
CA ARG A 80 2.63 -10.75 -6.17
C ARG A 80 2.33 -10.45 -7.64
N LYS A 81 1.12 -10.78 -8.12
CA LYS A 81 0.67 -10.48 -9.49
C LYS A 81 0.59 -8.98 -9.72
N GLU A 82 -0.05 -8.26 -8.80
CA GLU A 82 -0.18 -6.81 -8.82
C GLU A 82 1.19 -6.14 -8.77
N TRP A 83 2.10 -6.63 -7.94
CA TRP A 83 3.49 -6.16 -7.92
C TRP A 83 4.19 -6.29 -9.26
N LYS A 84 4.04 -7.43 -9.95
CA LYS A 84 4.64 -7.65 -11.25
C LYS A 84 4.07 -6.74 -12.33
N ASN A 85 2.76 -6.51 -12.29
CA ASN A 85 2.05 -5.70 -13.27
C ASN A 85 2.30 -4.20 -13.06
N ASN A 86 2.37 -3.77 -11.80
CA ASN A 86 2.47 -2.37 -11.40
C ASN A 86 3.69 -2.17 -10.48
N ILE A 87 4.90 -2.35 -11.03
CA ILE A 87 6.14 -2.12 -10.28
C ILE A 87 6.25 -0.61 -10.02
N PRO A 88 6.13 -0.13 -8.77
CA PRO A 88 6.27 1.29 -8.47
C PRO A 88 7.71 1.74 -8.69
N THR A 89 7.91 3.05 -8.81
CA THR A 89 9.25 3.63 -8.89
C THR A 89 10.10 3.16 -7.70
N GLY A 90 11.18 2.44 -8.01
CA GLY A 90 12.07 1.85 -7.02
C GLY A 90 11.78 0.43 -6.56
N GLY A 91 10.68 -0.16 -7.03
CA GLY A 91 10.36 -1.57 -6.79
C GLY A 91 11.42 -2.54 -7.32
N ARG A 92 12.29 -2.12 -8.24
CA ARG A 92 13.44 -2.92 -8.73
C ARG A 92 14.46 -3.28 -7.65
N ILE A 93 14.55 -2.50 -6.56
CA ILE A 93 15.42 -2.83 -5.42
C ILE A 93 14.82 -4.01 -4.61
N ILE A 94 13.51 -4.19 -4.66
CA ILE A 94 12.81 -5.17 -3.86
C ILE A 94 12.67 -6.45 -4.68
N THR A 95 13.53 -7.40 -4.34
CA THR A 95 13.62 -8.71 -4.99
C THR A 95 12.37 -9.57 -4.73
N ASN A 96 11.76 -9.44 -3.54
CA ASN A 96 10.55 -10.18 -3.18
C ASN A 96 9.52 -9.29 -2.47
N PRO A 97 8.38 -8.94 -3.10
CA PRO A 97 7.34 -8.12 -2.48
C PRO A 97 6.58 -8.82 -1.35
N SER A 98 6.69 -10.15 -1.26
CA SER A 98 6.04 -10.93 -0.20
C SER A 98 6.89 -11.03 1.07
N GLN A 99 8.17 -10.65 1.02
CA GLN A 99 8.99 -10.57 2.21
C GLN A 99 8.68 -9.29 2.99
N PRO A 100 8.70 -9.35 4.34
CA PRO A 100 8.59 -8.16 5.15
C PRO A 100 9.78 -7.23 4.87
N PHE A 101 9.50 -5.95 4.69
CA PHE A 101 10.50 -4.90 4.61
C PHE A 101 11.07 -4.70 6.04
N PRO A 102 12.34 -4.26 6.19
CA PRO A 102 12.90 -3.98 7.50
C PRO A 102 11.98 -3.09 8.33
N ASP A 103 11.66 -3.57 9.53
CA ASP A 103 10.71 -2.93 10.42
C ASP A 103 11.42 -2.03 11.44
N PHE A 104 10.65 -1.37 12.30
CA PHE A 104 11.20 -0.50 13.34
C PHE A 104 11.89 -1.27 14.48
N THR A 105 11.63 -2.58 14.61
CA THR A 105 12.21 -3.38 15.68
C THR A 105 13.63 -3.82 15.35
N THR A 106 13.90 -4.10 14.07
CA THR A 106 15.21 -4.54 13.57
C THR A 106 16.17 -3.38 13.25
N LEU A 107 15.66 -2.20 12.92
CA LEU A 107 16.47 -1.04 12.54
C LEU A 107 16.21 0.18 13.43
N ARG A 108 17.30 0.87 13.81
CA ARG A 108 17.20 2.23 14.38
C ARG A 108 16.41 3.14 13.43
N ARG A 109 15.55 4.00 13.98
CA ARG A 109 14.66 4.92 13.23
C ARG A 109 15.35 5.62 12.05
N LYS A 110 16.58 6.11 12.22
CA LYS A 110 17.34 6.79 11.16
C LYS A 110 17.58 5.88 9.95
N HIS A 111 18.01 4.64 10.17
CA HIS A 111 18.27 3.66 9.11
C HIS A 111 16.96 3.19 8.47
N TRP A 112 15.93 2.94 9.27
CA TRP A 112 14.60 2.58 8.78
C TRP A 112 14.03 3.64 7.82
N VAL A 113 14.10 4.94 8.19
CA VAL A 113 13.64 6.03 7.32
C VAL A 113 14.44 6.09 6.01
N ILE A 114 15.75 5.85 6.06
CA ILE A 114 16.60 5.81 4.86
C ILE A 114 16.23 4.62 3.97
N ALA A 115 16.07 3.43 4.55
CA ALA A 115 15.68 2.22 3.82
C ALA A 115 14.35 2.39 3.10
N ASN A 116 13.32 2.93 3.76
CA ASN A 116 12.02 3.19 3.15
C ASN A 116 12.09 4.18 1.98
N ARG A 117 12.94 5.21 2.12
CA ARG A 117 13.18 6.20 1.07
C ARG A 117 13.91 5.59 -0.13
N LEU A 118 14.90 4.74 0.12
CA LEU A 118 15.57 3.98 -0.94
C LEU A 118 14.61 3.02 -1.63
N GLY A 119 13.77 2.29 -0.88
CA GLY A 119 12.80 1.33 -1.42
C GLY A 119 11.71 1.97 -2.30
N THR A 120 11.43 3.25 -2.10
CA THR A 120 10.50 4.04 -2.93
C THR A 120 11.20 4.92 -3.96
N TRP A 121 12.53 4.81 -4.07
CA TRP A 121 13.37 5.67 -4.92
C TRP A 121 13.12 7.17 -4.71
N HIS A 122 12.79 7.54 -3.47
CA HIS A 122 12.28 8.86 -3.15
C HIS A 122 13.01 9.48 -1.97
N ALA A 123 13.69 10.59 -2.21
CA ALA A 123 14.41 11.31 -1.17
C ALA A 123 13.81 12.70 -0.91
N LYS A 124 14.18 13.31 0.23
CA LYS A 124 13.73 14.66 0.59
C LYS A 124 14.22 15.72 -0.41
N THR A 125 15.42 15.55 -0.96
CA THR A 125 16.07 16.53 -1.85
C THR A 125 16.79 15.84 -3.01
N ALA A 126 17.01 16.57 -4.10
CA ALA A 126 17.81 16.11 -5.24
C ALA A 126 19.26 15.79 -4.83
N TYR A 127 19.83 16.57 -3.91
CA TYR A 127 21.14 16.28 -3.33
C TYR A 127 21.17 14.90 -2.67
N THR A 128 20.15 14.54 -1.88
CA THR A 128 20.08 13.22 -1.23
C THR A 128 19.92 12.10 -2.26
N MET A 129 19.13 12.31 -3.31
CA MET A 129 19.00 11.34 -4.41
C MET A 129 20.33 11.12 -5.13
N HIS A 130 21.08 12.19 -5.41
CA HIS A 130 22.41 12.10 -6.02
C HIS A 130 23.43 11.44 -5.08
N LYS A 131 23.43 11.79 -3.79
CA LYS A 131 24.28 11.14 -2.77
C LYS A 131 24.04 9.62 -2.73
N TRP A 132 22.80 9.19 -2.94
CA TRP A 132 22.41 7.78 -3.03
C TRP A 132 22.56 7.18 -4.43
N LYS A 133 23.14 7.90 -5.39
CA LYS A 133 23.32 7.49 -6.79
C LYS A 133 22.01 7.13 -7.50
N LEU A 134 20.88 7.67 -7.04
CA LEU A 134 19.56 7.51 -7.66
C LEU A 134 19.31 8.56 -8.76
N LYS A 135 20.09 9.64 -8.81
CA LYS A 135 20.01 10.67 -9.84
C LYS A 135 21.42 11.06 -10.27
N GLY A 136 21.64 11.23 -11.58
CA GLY A 136 22.95 11.59 -12.14
C GLY A 136 23.38 13.04 -11.88
N SER A 137 22.50 13.90 -11.36
CA SER A 137 22.84 15.29 -11.02
C SER A 137 22.17 15.74 -9.72
N GLN A 138 22.87 16.58 -8.97
CA GLN A 138 22.36 17.25 -7.76
C GLN A 138 21.38 18.38 -8.08
N LYS A 139 21.32 18.84 -9.34
CA LYS A 139 20.45 19.93 -9.77
C LYS A 139 18.97 19.51 -9.71
N CYS A 140 18.14 20.38 -9.14
CA CYS A 140 16.70 20.29 -9.28
C CYS A 140 16.34 20.59 -10.74
N GLN A 141 15.59 19.70 -11.38
CA GLN A 141 14.89 19.97 -12.63
C GLN A 141 13.45 20.30 -12.25
#